data_AF-A0A413UD98-F1
#
_entry.id   AF-A0A413UD98-F1
#
_cell.length_a   1.000
_cell.length_b   1.000
_cell.length_c   1.000
_cell.angle_alpha   90.00
_cell.angle_beta   90.00
_cell.angle_gamma   90.00
#
_symmetry.space_group_name_H-M   'P 1'
#
loop_
_entity.id
_entity.type
_entity.pdbx_description
1 polymer ?
#
loop_
_entity_poly.entity_id
_entity_poly.type
_entity_poly.pdbx_seq_one_letter_code
_entity_poly.pdbx_strand_id
1 'polypeptide(L)'
;MKVVMYCDKYLYRKLNMAFPKYSENDAVIGSLFSEDEFDNFHILDKDFINLSLNPVDGIKDIYLLLIQKSWYSDPACINICKYAKLLHPETHIIFYMDVPYASHLYFCDRIVKDNLGFLAFDTDELKTILMNGFNVSQDDYVLPKLSKSKVKKLEKQYMNS
;
A
#
# COMPACT_ATOMS: atom_id res chain seq x y z
N MET A 1 1.30 14.98 9.75
CA MET A 1 0.82 14.30 8.53
C MET A 1 0.99 12.82 8.78
N LYS A 2 -0.08 12.05 9.01
CA LYS A 2 0.11 10.70 9.60
C LYS A 2 0.35 9.63 8.54
N VAL A 3 1.40 8.84 8.73
CA VAL A 3 1.71 7.63 7.94
C VAL A 3 1.34 6.41 8.77
N VAL A 4 0.56 5.49 8.22
CA VAL A 4 0.27 4.20 8.86
C VAL A 4 0.87 3.09 8.02
N MET A 5 1.67 2.25 8.66
CA MET A 5 2.30 1.09 8.01
C MET A 5 1.69 -0.21 8.50
N TYR A 6 1.40 -1.11 7.57
CA TYR A 6 1.01 -2.50 7.82
C TYR A 6 2.06 -3.39 7.15
N CYS A 7 3.07 -3.85 7.89
CA CYS A 7 4.16 -4.66 7.33
C CYS A 7 4.79 -5.60 8.36
N ASP A 8 5.43 -6.68 7.89
CA ASP A 8 6.16 -7.59 8.78
C ASP A 8 7.53 -7.02 9.21
N LYS A 9 8.12 -7.58 10.28
CA LYS A 9 9.37 -7.09 10.87
C LYS A 9 10.57 -7.16 9.91
N TYR A 10 10.57 -8.10 8.95
CA TYR A 10 11.65 -8.23 7.99
C TYR A 10 11.56 -7.13 6.93
N LEU A 11 10.37 -6.89 6.35
CA LEU A 11 10.18 -5.78 5.42
C LEU A 11 10.41 -4.44 6.11
N TYR A 12 9.93 -4.27 7.34
CA TYR A 12 10.16 -3.06 8.12
C TYR A 12 11.65 -2.70 8.19
N ARG A 13 12.52 -3.67 8.52
CA ARG A 13 13.97 -3.44 8.54
C ARG A 13 14.53 -3.05 7.18
N LYS A 14 14.03 -3.70 6.11
CA LYS A 14 14.43 -3.39 4.73
C LYS A 14 14.01 -1.96 4.32
N LEU A 15 12.78 -1.56 4.63
CA LEU A 15 12.27 -0.21 4.39
C LEU A 15 13.04 0.83 5.22
N ASN A 16 13.34 0.53 6.49
CA ASN A 16 14.09 1.43 7.35
C ASN A 16 15.47 1.76 6.74
N MET A 17 16.17 0.75 6.21
CA MET A 17 17.45 0.92 5.51
C MET A 17 17.33 1.59 4.14
N ALA A 18 16.26 1.32 3.40
CA ALA A 18 16.07 1.83 2.04
C ALA A 18 15.65 3.30 1.98
N PHE A 19 15.07 3.82 3.08
CA PHE A 19 14.56 5.19 3.16
C PHE A 19 15.21 6.00 4.29
N PRO A 20 16.53 6.24 4.23
CA PRO A 20 17.23 7.04 5.24
C PRO A 20 16.81 8.52 5.17
N LYS A 21 16.66 9.14 6.34
CA LYS A 21 16.60 10.59 6.51
C LYS A 21 18.01 11.12 6.75
N TYR A 22 18.33 12.19 6.07
CA TYR A 22 19.61 12.88 6.21
C TYR A 22 19.41 14.20 6.95
N SER A 23 20.39 14.55 7.78
CA SER A 23 20.53 15.90 8.32
C SER A 23 20.99 16.87 7.25
N GLU A 24 21.02 18.17 7.57
CA GLU A 24 21.58 19.21 6.71
C GLU A 24 23.06 18.99 6.34
N ASN A 25 23.77 18.15 7.10
CA ASN A 25 25.18 17.79 6.86
C ASN A 25 25.34 16.41 6.21
N ASP A 26 24.30 15.89 5.54
CA ASP A 26 24.28 14.57 4.86
C ASP A 26 24.57 13.35 5.77
N ALA A 27 24.54 13.54 7.10
CA ALA A 27 24.60 12.42 8.04
C ALA A 27 23.23 11.74 8.14
N VAL A 28 23.18 10.41 8.11
CA VAL A 28 21.95 9.64 8.35
C VAL A 28 21.52 9.82 9.81
N ILE A 29 20.34 10.39 10.01
CA ILE A 29 19.77 10.69 11.34
C ILE A 29 18.55 9.84 11.68
N GLY A 30 18.05 9.04 10.73
CA GLY A 30 16.92 8.16 10.93
C GLY A 30 16.39 7.60 9.62
N SER A 31 15.14 7.15 9.62
CA SER A 31 14.43 6.70 8.44
C SER A 31 13.07 7.39 8.34
N LEU A 32 12.54 7.52 7.12
CA LEU A 32 11.14 7.91 6.91
C LEU A 32 10.18 7.04 7.71
N PHE A 33 10.55 5.78 7.93
CA PHE A 33 9.74 4.76 8.58
C PHE A 33 10.22 4.43 9.99
N SER A 34 11.03 5.28 10.63
CA SER A 34 11.48 5.04 12.00
C SER A 34 10.29 4.96 12.99
N GLU A 35 10.44 4.10 14.01
CA GLU A 35 9.52 3.95 15.15
C GLU A 35 9.36 5.24 15.97
N ASP A 36 10.44 6.01 16.05
CA ASP A 36 10.53 7.23 16.87
C ASP A 36 9.93 8.47 16.18
N GLU A 37 9.42 8.31 14.96
CA GLU A 37 8.82 9.39 14.17
C GLU A 37 7.40 9.68 14.62
N PHE A 38 7.18 10.90 15.11
CA PHE A 38 5.89 11.35 15.66
C PHE A 38 4.72 11.25 14.67
N ASP A 39 5.00 11.36 13.38
CA ASP A 39 4.02 11.26 12.31
C ASP A 39 3.72 9.81 11.89
N ASN A 40 4.45 8.82 12.39
CA ASN A 40 4.27 7.42 12.04
C ASN A 40 3.46 6.69 13.13
N PHE A 41 2.34 6.10 12.76
CA PHE A 41 1.59 5.20 13.64
C PHE A 41 1.98 3.75 13.33
N HIS A 42 2.72 3.15 14.25
CA HIS A 42 3.12 1.74 14.22
C HIS A 42 2.18 0.93 15.13
N ILE A 43 1.59 -0.15 14.62
CA ILE A 43 0.73 -1.04 15.43
C ILE A 43 1.53 -2.29 15.76
N LEU A 44 2.04 -2.42 16.98
CA LEU A 44 2.92 -3.52 17.36
C LEU A 44 2.12 -4.72 17.89
N ASP A 45 1.88 -5.76 17.08
CA ASP A 45 1.54 -7.10 17.58
C ASP A 45 2.72 -8.06 17.32
N LYS A 46 2.81 -9.16 18.07
CA LYS A 46 3.97 -10.07 18.07
C LYS A 46 4.24 -10.72 16.72
N ASP A 47 3.22 -10.85 15.88
CA ASP A 47 3.31 -11.47 14.55
C ASP A 47 2.78 -10.59 13.40
N PHE A 48 1.97 -9.55 13.66
CA PHE A 48 1.30 -8.70 12.64
C PHE A 48 0.94 -7.29 13.18
N ILE A 49 0.31 -6.41 12.39
CA ILE A 49 0.05 -4.99 12.72
C ILE A 49 -1.41 -4.65 12.33
N ASN A 50 -2.46 -5.06 13.04
CA ASN A 50 -3.86 -4.81 12.60
C ASN A 50 -4.33 -3.35 12.76
N LEU A 51 -4.74 -2.69 11.68
CA LEU A 51 -5.48 -1.42 11.73
C LEU A 51 -6.93 -1.66 12.17
N SER A 52 -7.30 -1.17 13.35
CA SER A 52 -8.70 -0.94 13.71
C SER A 52 -9.08 0.49 13.33
N LEU A 53 -9.86 0.64 12.26
CA LEU A 53 -10.61 1.87 12.01
C LEU A 53 -11.67 1.94 13.12
N ASN A 54 -11.46 2.78 14.14
CA ASN A 54 -12.47 3.02 15.16
C ASN A 54 -13.77 3.49 14.46
N PRO A 55 -14.90 2.76 14.59
CA PRO A 55 -16.15 3.06 13.89
C PRO A 55 -16.83 4.35 14.37
N VAL A 56 -16.32 5.00 15.42
CA VAL A 56 -16.93 6.19 16.02
C VAL A 56 -16.25 7.49 15.60
N ASP A 57 -14.90 7.56 15.60
CA ASP A 57 -14.17 8.83 15.39
C ASP A 57 -13.04 8.80 14.33
N GLY A 58 -12.58 7.62 13.91
CA GLY A 58 -11.51 7.43 12.91
C GLY A 58 -10.12 8.01 13.28
N ILE A 59 -9.06 7.54 12.61
CA ILE A 59 -7.78 8.28 12.55
C ILE A 59 -7.97 9.36 11.49
N LYS A 60 -8.01 10.63 11.90
CA LYS A 60 -8.08 11.79 10.98
C LYS A 60 -6.69 12.14 10.45
N ASP A 61 -6.63 12.69 9.24
CA ASP A 61 -5.42 13.19 8.58
C ASP A 61 -4.38 12.12 8.20
N ILE A 62 -4.85 10.94 7.76
CA ILE A 62 -3.98 9.92 7.16
C ILE A 62 -3.60 10.35 5.75
N TYR A 63 -2.32 10.61 5.56
CA TYR A 63 -1.79 10.98 4.25
C TYR A 63 -1.36 9.76 3.43
N LEU A 64 -0.81 8.74 4.09
CA LEU A 64 -0.28 7.54 3.43
C LEU A 64 -0.63 6.28 4.22
N LEU A 65 -1.21 5.30 3.52
CA LEU A 65 -1.41 3.92 3.96
C LEU A 65 -0.47 3.03 3.14
N LEU A 66 0.52 2.42 3.80
CA LEU A 66 1.38 1.41 3.18
C LEU A 66 0.96 0.02 3.64
N ILE A 67 0.48 -0.82 2.72
CA ILE A 67 -0.12 -2.12 2.99
C ILE A 67 0.77 -3.22 2.40
N GLN A 68 1.28 -4.12 3.24
CA GLN A 68 2.03 -5.31 2.84
C GLN A 68 1.38 -6.58 3.43
N LYS A 69 1.27 -7.64 2.61
CA LYS A 69 0.82 -9.00 2.96
C LYS A 69 -0.66 -9.21 3.29
N SER A 70 -1.18 -10.33 2.78
CA SER A 70 -2.49 -11.00 2.99
C SER A 70 -3.74 -10.17 2.72
N TRP A 71 -3.69 -8.86 2.92
CA TRP A 71 -4.83 -7.97 2.75
C TRP A 71 -5.25 -7.86 1.30
N TYR A 72 -4.30 -7.72 0.38
CA TYR A 72 -4.65 -7.73 -1.05
C TYR A 72 -5.16 -9.09 -1.53
N SER A 73 -4.95 -10.19 -0.80
CA SER A 73 -5.58 -11.49 -1.10
C SER A 73 -7.02 -11.56 -0.61
N ASP A 74 -7.40 -10.72 0.36
CA ASP A 74 -8.78 -10.66 0.85
C ASP A 74 -9.70 -10.00 -0.19
N PRO A 75 -10.75 -10.69 -0.66
CA PRO A 75 -11.73 -10.15 -1.59
C PRO A 75 -12.38 -8.83 -1.16
N ALA A 76 -12.47 -8.58 0.14
CA ALA A 76 -13.03 -7.35 0.70
C ALA A 76 -12.11 -6.14 0.50
N CYS A 77 -10.81 -6.35 0.24
CA CYS A 77 -9.80 -5.29 0.17
C CYS A 77 -10.14 -4.21 -0.86
N ILE A 78 -10.58 -4.61 -2.07
CA ILE A 78 -11.00 -3.68 -3.12
C ILE A 78 -12.15 -2.78 -2.64
N ASN A 79 -13.12 -3.36 -1.93
CA ASN A 79 -14.26 -2.61 -1.41
C ASN A 79 -13.84 -1.67 -0.26
N ILE A 80 -12.95 -2.12 0.62
CA ILE A 80 -12.37 -1.29 1.68
C ILE A 80 -11.64 -0.10 1.07
N CYS A 81 -10.84 -0.29 0.02
CA CYS A 81 -10.15 0.80 -0.66
C CYS A 81 -11.11 1.79 -1.31
N LYS A 82 -12.21 1.31 -1.91
CA LYS A 82 -13.28 2.19 -2.44
C LYS A 82 -13.89 3.04 -1.33
N TYR A 83 -14.19 2.45 -0.17
CA TYR A 83 -14.71 3.20 0.97
C TYR A 83 -13.68 4.20 1.52
N ALA A 84 -12.42 3.79 1.64
CA ALA A 84 -11.34 4.67 2.08
C ALA A 84 -11.19 5.87 1.14
N LYS A 85 -11.19 5.66 -0.18
CA LYS A 85 -11.13 6.75 -1.17
C LYS A 85 -12.37 7.65 -1.19
N LEU A 86 -13.54 7.11 -0.86
CA LEU A 86 -14.77 7.89 -0.75
C LEU A 86 -14.75 8.81 0.49
N LEU A 87 -14.26 8.31 1.62
CA LEU A 87 -14.23 9.04 2.89
C LEU A 87 -13.01 9.97 3.01
N HIS A 88 -11.87 9.55 2.45
CA HIS A 88 -10.57 10.21 2.53
C HIS A 88 -9.88 10.20 1.15
N PRO A 89 -10.39 10.98 0.17
CA PRO A 89 -9.81 11.03 -1.18
C PRO A 89 -8.34 11.48 -1.19
N GLU A 90 -7.92 12.25 -0.20
CA GLU A 90 -6.56 12.73 0.02
C GLU A 90 -5.57 11.64 0.47
N THR A 91 -6.05 10.53 1.04
CA THR A 91 -5.18 9.45 1.51
C THR A 91 -4.57 8.70 0.32
N HIS A 92 -3.25 8.63 0.26
CA HIS A 92 -2.56 7.77 -0.69
C HIS A 92 -2.46 6.35 -0.14
N ILE A 93 -2.92 5.35 -0.91
CA ILE A 93 -2.82 3.94 -0.53
C ILE A 93 -1.75 3.34 -1.43
N ILE A 94 -0.73 2.70 -0.86
CA ILE A 94 0.28 1.94 -1.58
C ILE A 94 0.24 0.50 -1.10
N PHE A 95 0.13 -0.43 -2.04
CA PHE A 95 0.33 -1.85 -1.81
C PHE A 95 1.76 -2.23 -2.12
N TYR A 96 2.52 -2.63 -1.09
CA TYR A 96 3.82 -3.23 -1.28
C TYR A 96 3.62 -4.74 -1.48
N MET A 97 3.73 -5.17 -2.74
CA MET A 97 3.47 -6.52 -3.19
C MET A 97 4.72 -7.37 -2.97
N ASP A 98 4.62 -8.40 -2.12
CA ASP A 98 5.72 -9.35 -1.88
C ASP A 98 5.65 -10.61 -2.75
N VAL A 99 4.73 -10.61 -3.70
CA VAL A 99 4.45 -11.69 -4.65
C VAL A 99 4.56 -11.18 -6.09
N PRO A 100 4.87 -12.04 -7.07
CA PRO A 100 4.90 -11.63 -8.47
C PRO A 100 3.55 -11.08 -8.94
N TYR A 101 3.58 -10.04 -9.80
CA TYR A 101 2.39 -9.44 -10.42
C TYR A 101 1.41 -10.48 -11.00
N ALA A 102 1.93 -11.52 -11.64
CA ALA A 102 1.15 -12.59 -12.26
C ALA A 102 0.22 -13.34 -11.27
N SER A 103 0.50 -13.27 -9.97
CA SER A 103 -0.30 -13.93 -8.92
C SER A 103 -1.60 -13.19 -8.61
N HIS A 104 -1.66 -11.86 -8.83
CA HIS A 104 -2.80 -11.02 -8.42
C HIS A 104 -3.27 -10.07 -9.55
N LEU A 105 -3.27 -10.55 -10.80
CA LEU A 105 -3.63 -9.77 -11.98
C LEU A 105 -4.97 -9.02 -11.84
N TYR A 106 -6.01 -9.69 -11.32
CA TYR A 106 -7.31 -9.05 -11.13
C TYR A 106 -7.23 -7.90 -10.13
N PHE A 107 -6.64 -8.14 -8.97
CA PHE A 107 -6.50 -7.12 -7.93
C PHE A 107 -5.73 -5.91 -8.47
N CYS A 108 -4.59 -6.14 -9.11
CA CYS A 108 -3.75 -5.08 -9.66
C CYS A 108 -4.51 -4.22 -10.68
N ASP A 109 -5.23 -4.85 -11.62
CA ASP A 109 -6.09 -4.16 -12.59
C ASP A 109 -7.12 -3.28 -11.90
N ARG A 110 -7.80 -3.79 -10.87
CA ARG A 110 -8.85 -3.07 -10.17
C ARG A 110 -8.29 -1.90 -9.36
N ILE A 111 -7.15 -2.07 -8.69
CA ILE A 111 -6.52 -1.00 -7.91
C ILE A 111 -6.15 0.17 -8.82
N VAL A 112 -5.51 -0.09 -9.95
CA VAL A 112 -5.06 0.99 -10.86
C VAL A 112 -6.24 1.60 -11.62
N LYS A 113 -7.09 0.78 -12.23
CA LYS A 113 -8.18 1.25 -13.10
C LYS A 113 -9.24 2.06 -12.38
N ASP A 114 -9.51 1.73 -11.12
CA ASP A 114 -10.44 2.48 -10.27
C ASP A 114 -9.73 3.58 -9.45
N ASN A 115 -8.42 3.81 -9.67
CA ASN A 115 -7.60 4.79 -8.94
C ASN A 115 -7.67 4.63 -7.40
N LEU A 116 -7.62 3.39 -6.93
CA LEU A 116 -7.77 3.04 -5.52
C LEU A 116 -6.45 3.13 -4.74
N GLY A 117 -5.32 3.03 -5.44
CA GLY A 117 -3.99 3.09 -4.84
C GLY A 117 -2.89 2.84 -5.86
N PHE A 118 -1.66 2.75 -5.36
CA PHE A 118 -0.45 2.44 -6.13
C PHE A 118 0.05 1.04 -5.79
N LEU A 119 0.75 0.41 -6.72
CA LEU A 119 1.38 -0.89 -6.55
C LEU A 119 2.90 -0.71 -6.57
N ALA A 120 3.59 -1.35 -5.63
CA ALA A 120 5.04 -1.41 -5.61
C ALA A 120 5.48 -2.85 -5.38
N PHE A 121 6.16 -3.46 -6.34
CA PHE A 121 6.69 -4.83 -6.27
C PHE A 121 8.11 -4.89 -5.70
N ASP A 122 8.78 -3.74 -5.66
CA ASP A 122 10.08 -3.61 -5.02
C ASP A 122 10.28 -2.23 -4.38
N THR A 123 11.44 -2.04 -3.77
CA THR A 123 11.82 -0.80 -3.10
C THR A 123 12.06 0.36 -4.05
N ASP A 124 12.46 0.09 -5.29
CA ASP A 124 12.74 1.13 -6.28
C ASP A 124 11.44 1.70 -6.85
N GLU A 125 10.44 0.86 -7.10
CA GLU A 125 9.08 1.27 -7.46
C GLU A 125 8.45 2.09 -6.32
N LEU A 126 8.53 1.61 -5.07
CA LEU A 126 8.04 2.34 -3.89
C LEU A 126 8.70 3.73 -3.78
N LYS A 127 10.03 3.77 -3.95
CA LYS A 127 10.79 5.01 -3.92
C LYS A 127 10.36 5.96 -5.03
N THR A 128 10.13 5.45 -6.22
CA THR A 128 9.68 6.23 -7.37
C THR A 128 8.29 6.84 -7.13
N ILE A 129 7.36 6.09 -6.52
CA ILE A 129 6.03 6.61 -6.15
C ILE A 129 6.15 7.75 -5.14
N LEU A 130 6.92 7.54 -4.07
CA LEU A 130 7.06 8.52 -2.98
C LEU A 130 7.81 9.79 -3.43
N MET A 131 8.91 9.64 -4.16
CA MET A 131 9.76 10.78 -4.57
C MET A 131 9.10 11.65 -5.64
N ASN A 132 8.22 11.09 -6.48
CA ASN A 132 7.48 11.85 -7.48
C ASN A 132 6.16 12.42 -6.95
N GLY A 133 5.94 12.41 -5.63
CA GLY A 133 4.73 12.94 -5.03
C GLY A 133 3.46 12.27 -5.56
N PHE A 134 3.50 10.95 -5.75
CA PHE A 134 2.39 10.13 -6.26
C PHE A 134 1.98 10.44 -7.72
N ASN A 135 2.78 11.18 -8.48
CA ASN A 135 2.55 11.43 -9.90
C ASN A 135 3.35 10.45 -10.77
N VAL A 136 2.91 9.20 -10.81
CA VAL A 136 3.55 8.09 -11.54
C VAL A 136 2.51 7.28 -12.28
N SER A 137 2.80 6.89 -13.52
CA SER A 137 1.94 5.97 -14.27
C SER A 137 2.05 4.55 -13.71
N GLN A 138 0.91 3.85 -13.69
CA GLN A 138 0.76 2.47 -13.27
C GLN A 138 0.06 1.64 -14.37
N ASP A 139 0.01 2.18 -15.60
CA ASP A 139 -0.74 1.60 -16.74
C ASP A 139 -0.28 0.18 -17.09
N ASP A 140 0.98 -0.16 -16.79
CA ASP A 140 1.55 -1.49 -17.01
C ASP A 140 0.86 -2.59 -16.18
N TYR A 141 0.16 -2.23 -15.11
CA TYR A 141 -0.61 -3.16 -14.27
C TYR A 141 -2.11 -3.21 -14.65
N VAL A 142 -2.54 -2.44 -15.65
CA VAL A 142 -3.90 -2.52 -16.19
C VAL A 142 -3.97 -3.67 -17.18
N LEU A 143 -4.96 -4.55 -17.02
CA LEU A 143 -5.12 -5.64 -17.97
C LEU A 143 -5.54 -5.08 -19.33
N PRO A 144 -4.98 -5.60 -20.44
CA PRO A 144 -5.46 -5.25 -21.78
C PRO A 144 -6.95 -5.57 -21.89
N LYS A 145 -7.66 -4.99 -22.87
CA LYS A 145 -9.11 -5.25 -23.06
C LYS A 145 -9.38 -6.75 -23.23
N LEU A 146 -9.69 -7.42 -22.12
CA LEU A 146 -10.04 -8.83 -22.06
C LEU A 146 -11.55 -9.01 -22.28
N SER A 147 -11.95 -10.16 -22.81
CA SER A 147 -13.36 -10.52 -22.90
C SER A 147 -13.97 -10.63 -21.49
N LYS A 148 -15.27 -10.31 -21.37
CA LYS A 148 -16.00 -10.40 -20.08
C LYS A 148 -15.86 -11.77 -19.41
N SER A 149 -15.75 -12.85 -20.18
CA SER A 149 -15.54 -14.21 -19.67
C SER A 149 -14.19 -14.41 -18.97
N LYS A 150 -13.11 -13.82 -19.51
CA LYS A 150 -11.77 -13.92 -18.92
C LYS A 150 -11.66 -13.10 -17.64
N VAL A 151 -12.25 -11.90 -17.62
CA VAL A 151 -12.32 -11.06 -16.41
C VAL A 151 -13.05 -11.77 -15.29
N LYS A 152 -14.24 -12.36 -15.57
CA LYS A 152 -14.99 -13.15 -14.58
C LYS A 152 -14.21 -14.34 -14.03
N LYS A 153 -13.35 -14.97 -14.84
CA LYS A 153 -12.50 -16.08 -14.39
C LYS A 153 -11.43 -15.60 -13.40
N LEU A 154 -10.76 -14.50 -13.72
CA LEU A 154 -9.75 -13.88 -12.85
C LEU A 154 -10.38 -13.38 -11.54
N GLU A 155 -11.55 -12.74 -11.63
CA GLU A 155 -12.34 -12.35 -10.45
C GLU A 155 -12.66 -13.56 -9.58
N LYS A 156 -13.18 -14.65 -10.16
CA LYS A 156 -13.49 -15.87 -9.39
C LYS A 156 -12.25 -16.50 -8.77
N GLN A 157 -11.09 -16.46 -9.44
CA GLN A 157 -9.84 -16.95 -8.84
C GLN A 157 -9.46 -16.11 -7.63
N TYR A 158 -9.55 -14.79 -7.76
CA TYR A 158 -9.30 -13.85 -6.68
C TYR A 158 -10.24 -14.07 -5.49
N MET A 159 -11.55 -14.22 -5.72
CA MET A 159 -12.53 -14.45 -4.65
C MET A 159 -12.33 -15.76 -3.87
N ASN A 160 -11.56 -16.71 -4.40
CA ASN A 160 -11.30 -18.02 -3.80
C ASN A 160 -9.83 -18.21 -3.36
N SER A 161 -9.04 -17.14 -3.36
CA SER A 161 -7.62 -17.12 -2.92
C SER A 161 -7.54 -17.06 -1.39
#